data_AF-A0AAD9LV95-F1
#
_entry.id   AF-A0AAD9LV95-F1
#
_cell.length_a   1.000
_cell.length_b   1.000
_cell.length_c   1.000
_cell.angle_alpha   90.00
_cell.angle_beta   90.00
_cell.angle_gamma   90.00
#
_symmetry.space_group_name_H-M   'P 1'
#
loop_
_entity.id
_entity.type
_entity.pdbx_description
1 polymer ?
#
loop_
_entity_poly.entity_id
_entity_poly.type
_entity_poly.pdbx_seq_one_letter_code
_entity_poly.pdbx_strand_id
1 'polypeptide(L)'
;MVAPGGFNEASRKTCKNLEAAITASKRPGYFAYYEQPERLKNVLRSGEVQRLQEQIIHLQKQIDQLTEKIEKSAEGQDAVAHTGTTVTSLKQWLATYGTPKQQSTSDLFTVFAPDKKVYGGTTHYSAFRSQSSTMKKGRLTK
;
A
#
# COMPACT_ATOMS: atom_id res chain seq x y z
N MET A 1 -39.63 -3.44 15.04
CA MET A 1 -39.10 -4.33 13.99
C MET A 1 -37.99 -5.18 14.59
N VAL A 2 -38.17 -6.50 14.70
CA VAL A 2 -37.14 -7.42 15.20
C VAL A 2 -36.15 -7.64 14.06
N ALA A 3 -34.86 -7.41 14.31
CA ALA A 3 -33.81 -7.60 13.31
C ALA A 3 -33.89 -9.02 12.73
N PRO A 4 -33.79 -9.20 11.40
CA PRO A 4 -33.82 -10.51 10.80
C PRO A 4 -32.63 -11.33 11.33
N GLY A 5 -32.91 -12.32 12.19
CA GLY A 5 -31.90 -13.17 12.80
C GLY A 5 -30.93 -13.79 11.78
N GLY A 6 -29.63 -13.59 12.02
CA GLY A 6 -28.54 -14.07 11.17
C GLY A 6 -27.99 -15.44 11.61
N PHE A 7 -26.92 -15.89 10.94
CA PHE A 7 -26.27 -17.20 11.21
C PHE A 7 -25.91 -17.41 12.68
N ASN A 8 -25.43 -16.38 13.37
CA ASN A 8 -25.06 -16.46 14.79
C ASN A 8 -26.28 -16.73 15.70
N GLU A 9 -27.43 -16.15 15.37
CA GLU A 9 -28.66 -16.38 16.13
C GLU A 9 -29.26 -17.76 15.84
N ALA A 10 -29.24 -18.17 14.57
CA ALA A 10 -29.65 -19.51 14.16
C ALA A 10 -28.78 -20.60 14.81
N SER A 11 -27.46 -20.37 14.90
CA SER A 11 -26.52 -21.26 15.60
C SER A 11 -26.89 -21.42 17.08
N ARG A 12 -27.07 -20.29 17.80
CA ARG A 12 -27.49 -20.31 19.21
C ARG A 12 -28.82 -21.03 19.43
N LYS A 13 -29.81 -20.81 18.56
CA LYS A 13 -31.13 -21.46 18.64
C LYS A 13 -31.04 -22.96 18.33
N THR A 14 -30.20 -23.35 17.37
CA THR A 14 -29.90 -24.77 17.08
C THR A 14 -29.27 -25.45 18.29
N CYS A 15 -28.30 -24.82 18.97
CA CYS A 15 -27.72 -25.37 20.21
C CYS A 15 -28.77 -25.55 21.30
N LYS A 16 -29.65 -24.55 21.51
CA LYS A 16 -30.75 -24.65 22.47
C LYS A 16 -31.75 -25.76 22.13
N ASN A 17 -32.02 -25.99 20.85
CA ASN A 17 -32.83 -27.14 20.43
C ASN A 17 -32.19 -28.47 20.82
N LEU A 18 -30.87 -28.61 20.66
CA LEU A 18 -30.15 -29.82 21.04
C LEU A 18 -30.23 -30.04 22.55
N GLU A 19 -30.04 -29.00 23.35
CA GLU A 19 -30.22 -29.05 24.81
C GLU A 19 -31.65 -29.44 25.20
N ALA A 20 -32.65 -28.86 24.53
CA ALA A 20 -34.05 -29.20 24.72
C ALA A 20 -34.36 -30.65 24.33
N ALA A 21 -33.78 -31.15 23.23
CA ALA A 21 -33.92 -32.54 22.81
C ALA A 21 -33.32 -33.51 23.82
N ILE A 22 -32.13 -33.21 24.36
CA ILE A 22 -31.50 -33.99 25.43
C ILE A 22 -32.40 -34.02 26.67
N THR A 23 -33.00 -32.88 27.03
CA THR A 23 -33.88 -32.78 28.20
C THR A 23 -35.20 -33.52 27.99
N ALA A 24 -35.82 -33.37 26.81
CA ALA A 24 -37.05 -34.05 26.43
C ALA A 24 -36.86 -35.57 26.30
N SER A 25 -35.68 -36.05 25.90
CA SER A 25 -35.36 -37.49 25.89
C SER A 25 -35.46 -38.12 27.29
N LYS A 26 -35.24 -37.33 28.35
CA LYS A 26 -35.34 -37.76 29.75
C LYS A 26 -36.76 -37.65 30.32
N ARG A 27 -37.62 -36.83 29.71
CA ARG A 27 -39.03 -36.65 30.08
C ARG A 27 -39.85 -36.41 28.81
N PRO A 28 -40.42 -37.46 28.21
CA PRO A 28 -41.14 -37.32 26.94
C PRO A 28 -42.36 -36.40 27.11
N GLY A 29 -42.45 -35.40 26.24
CA GLY A 29 -43.51 -34.39 26.17
C GLY A 29 -43.43 -33.63 24.84
N TYR A 30 -44.46 -32.84 24.52
CA TYR A 30 -44.48 -32.08 23.26
C TYR A 30 -43.53 -30.88 23.32
N PHE A 31 -42.56 -30.83 22.39
CA PHE A 31 -41.64 -29.70 22.22
C PHE A 31 -41.60 -29.32 20.74
N ALA A 32 -41.78 -28.04 20.43
CA ALA A 32 -41.59 -27.52 19.09
C ALA A 32 -40.14 -27.03 18.95
N TYR A 33 -39.37 -27.68 18.08
CA TYR A 33 -38.00 -27.30 17.80
C TYR A 33 -37.95 -26.06 16.91
N TYR A 34 -36.97 -25.20 17.16
CA TYR A 34 -36.66 -24.11 16.23
C TYR A 34 -36.25 -24.66 14.85
N GLU A 35 -36.91 -24.19 13.80
CA GLU A 35 -36.49 -24.42 12.42
C GLU A 35 -35.75 -23.22 11.84
N GLN A 36 -34.71 -23.50 11.06
CA GLN A 36 -33.93 -22.44 10.41
C GLN A 36 -34.77 -21.75 9.31
N PRO A 37 -34.76 -20.40 9.25
CA PRO A 37 -35.41 -19.65 8.18
C PRO A 37 -34.91 -20.05 6.78
N GLU A 38 -35.82 -20.15 5.80
CA GLU A 38 -35.51 -20.54 4.41
C GLU A 38 -34.42 -19.70 3.76
N ARG A 39 -34.34 -18.40 4.09
CA ARG A 39 -33.25 -17.52 3.61
C ARG A 39 -31.86 -18.05 3.98
N LEU A 40 -31.68 -18.58 5.19
CA LEU A 40 -30.37 -19.08 5.65
C LEU A 40 -30.06 -20.43 5.01
N LYS A 41 -31.07 -21.29 4.84
CA LYS A 41 -30.94 -22.55 4.09
C LYS A 41 -30.52 -22.29 2.65
N ASN A 42 -31.09 -21.27 2.00
CA ASN A 42 -30.74 -20.90 0.63
C ASN A 42 -29.30 -20.38 0.51
N VAL A 43 -28.82 -19.59 1.48
CA VAL A 43 -27.42 -19.11 1.51
C VAL A 43 -26.43 -20.25 1.81
N LEU A 44 -26.81 -21.21 2.66
CA LEU A 44 -26.01 -22.43 2.85
C LEU A 44 -25.95 -23.26 1.57
N ARG A 45 -27.10 -23.45 0.91
CA ARG A 45 -27.20 -24.22 -0.34
C ARG A 45 -26.49 -23.56 -1.51
N SER A 46 -26.41 -22.22 -1.53
CA SER A 46 -25.72 -21.50 -2.61
C SER A 46 -24.21 -21.71 -2.58
N GLY A 47 -23.63 -22.18 -1.47
CA GLY A 47 -22.18 -22.38 -1.34
C GLY A 47 -21.37 -21.09 -1.41
N GLU A 48 -22.03 -19.93 -1.45
CA GLU A 48 -21.39 -18.63 -1.67
C GLU A 48 -20.43 -18.27 -0.53
N VAL A 49 -20.80 -18.62 0.70
CA VAL A 49 -19.96 -18.43 1.89
C VAL A 49 -18.65 -19.23 1.78
N GLN A 50 -18.74 -20.49 1.32
CA GLN A 50 -17.56 -21.33 1.12
C GLN A 50 -16.66 -20.77 0.01
N ARG A 51 -17.25 -20.37 -1.12
CA ARG A 51 -16.52 -19.73 -2.22
C ARG A 51 -15.78 -18.47 -1.76
N LEU A 52 -16.43 -17.63 -0.97
CA LEU A 52 -15.81 -16.41 -0.44
C LEU A 52 -14.70 -16.74 0.57
N GLN A 53 -14.88 -17.75 1.40
CA GLN A 53 -13.83 -18.23 2.31
C GLN A 53 -12.58 -18.71 1.55
N GLU A 54 -12.77 -19.51 0.50
CA GLU A 54 -11.67 -19.97 -0.37
C GLU A 54 -10.95 -18.80 -1.04
N GLN A 55 -11.72 -17.79 -1.49
CA GLN A 55 -11.16 -16.56 -2.07
C GLN A 55 -10.33 -15.76 -1.04
N ILE A 56 -10.79 -15.64 0.21
CA ILE A 56 -10.04 -14.99 1.29
C ILE A 56 -8.73 -15.72 1.56
N ILE A 57 -8.76 -17.06 1.64
CA ILE A 57 -7.55 -17.87 1.85
C ILE A 57 -6.57 -17.69 0.71
N HIS A 58 -7.06 -17.66 -0.53
CA HIS A 58 -6.22 -17.41 -1.70
C HIS A 58 -5.54 -16.03 -1.65
N LEU A 59 -6.30 -14.99 -1.31
CA LEU A 59 -5.78 -13.63 -1.16
C LEU A 59 -4.75 -13.54 -0.03
N GLN A 60 -4.98 -14.20 1.10
CA GLN A 60 -4.01 -14.26 2.19
C GLN A 60 -2.67 -14.84 1.71
N LYS A 61 -2.72 -15.97 0.97
CA LYS A 61 -1.52 -16.58 0.40
C LYS A 61 -0.78 -15.63 -0.57
N GLN A 62 -1.52 -14.87 -1.38
CA GLN A 62 -0.91 -13.88 -2.28
C GLN A 62 -0.24 -12.74 -1.50
N ILE A 63 -0.87 -12.28 -0.41
CA ILE A 63 -0.28 -11.27 0.49
C ILE A 63 1.00 -11.81 1.10
N ASP A 64 0.99 -13.02 1.66
CA ASP A 64 2.16 -13.62 2.29
C ASP A 64 3.33 -13.75 1.30
N GLN A 65 3.04 -14.19 0.07
CA GLN A 65 4.04 -14.27 -1.01
C GLN A 65 4.59 -12.91 -1.43
N LEU A 66 3.76 -11.86 -1.44
CA LEU A 66 4.19 -10.51 -1.75
C LEU A 66 5.06 -9.93 -0.63
N THR A 67 4.66 -10.13 0.62
CA THR A 67 5.43 -9.73 1.80
C THR A 67 6.81 -10.38 1.79
N GLU A 68 6.89 -11.69 1.55
CA GLU A 68 8.17 -12.42 1.45
C GLU A 68 9.07 -11.87 0.32
N LYS A 69 8.47 -11.52 -0.84
CA LYS A 69 9.22 -10.90 -1.95
C LYS A 69 9.74 -9.51 -1.60
N ILE A 70 8.94 -8.72 -0.88
CA ILE A 70 9.34 -7.37 -0.43
C ILE A 70 10.50 -7.50 0.55
N GLU A 71 10.40 -8.39 1.54
CA GLU A 71 11.46 -8.65 2.52
C GLU A 71 12.76 -9.11 1.83
N LYS A 72 12.69 -10.11 0.93
CA LYS A 72 13.85 -10.54 0.14
C LYS A 72 14.44 -9.45 -0.74
N SER A 73 13.60 -8.57 -1.29
CA SER A 73 14.06 -7.43 -2.10
C SER A 73 14.71 -6.36 -1.24
N ALA A 74 14.23 -6.15 -0.01
CA ALA A 74 14.85 -5.24 0.96
C ALA A 74 16.21 -5.77 1.44
N GLU A 75 16.31 -7.07 1.75
CA GLU A 75 17.58 -7.74 2.08
C GLU A 75 18.59 -7.66 0.92
N GLY A 76 18.11 -7.84 -0.32
CA GLY A 76 18.91 -7.66 -1.53
C GLY A 76 19.32 -6.20 -1.78
N GLN A 77 18.48 -5.23 -1.41
CA GLN A 77 18.82 -3.82 -1.49
C GLN A 77 19.84 -3.42 -0.42
N ASP A 78 19.77 -3.94 0.81
CA ASP A 78 20.79 -3.67 1.84
C ASP A 78 22.14 -4.32 1.50
N ALA A 79 22.13 -5.49 0.84
CA ALA A 79 23.34 -6.15 0.34
C ALA A 79 23.95 -5.47 -0.90
N VAL A 80 23.13 -4.85 -1.77
CA VAL A 80 23.59 -4.15 -2.99
C VAL A 80 23.85 -2.65 -2.75
N ALA A 81 23.29 -2.05 -1.70
CA ALA A 81 23.47 -0.63 -1.36
C ALA A 81 24.87 -0.28 -0.81
N HIS A 82 25.76 -1.25 -0.60
CA HIS A 82 27.12 -0.99 -0.09
C HIS A 82 28.23 -1.16 -1.14
N THR A 83 27.91 -1.31 -2.42
CA THR A 83 28.92 -1.23 -3.50
C THR A 83 28.85 0.06 -4.32
N GLY A 84 27.78 0.83 -4.20
CA GLY A 84 27.77 2.22 -4.64
C GLY A 84 28.33 3.08 -3.52
N THR A 85 29.61 3.47 -3.60
CA THR A 85 30.25 4.41 -2.65
C THR A 85 29.29 5.53 -2.28
N THR A 86 28.72 5.47 -1.07
CA THR A 86 27.88 6.53 -0.53
C THR A 86 28.79 7.74 -0.35
N VAL A 87 28.76 8.63 -1.32
CA VAL A 87 29.63 9.79 -1.34
C VAL A 87 29.08 10.81 -0.36
N THR A 88 29.64 10.86 0.84
CA THR A 88 29.18 11.77 1.91
C THR A 88 29.87 13.14 1.85
N SER A 89 30.86 13.28 0.97
CA SER A 89 31.61 14.52 0.79
C SER A 89 31.96 14.78 -0.67
N LEU A 90 31.92 16.05 -1.08
CA LEU A 90 32.35 16.48 -2.40
C LEU A 90 33.80 16.04 -2.72
N LYS A 91 34.67 15.95 -1.70
CA LYS A 91 36.04 15.48 -1.84
C LYS A 91 36.10 14.00 -2.21
N GLN A 92 35.24 13.19 -1.61
CA GLN A 92 35.10 11.76 -1.91
C GLN A 92 34.51 11.57 -3.32
N TRP A 93 33.61 12.46 -3.75
CA TRP A 93 33.06 12.47 -5.11
C TRP A 93 34.16 12.67 -6.16
N LEU A 94 34.97 13.70 -5.97
CA LEU A 94 36.08 14.05 -6.89
C LEU A 94 37.18 12.99 -6.91
N ALA A 95 37.41 12.28 -5.80
CA ALA A 95 38.34 11.16 -5.77
C ALA A 95 37.80 9.93 -6.53
N THR A 96 36.47 9.71 -6.49
CA THR A 96 35.82 8.54 -7.12
C THR A 96 35.60 8.74 -8.62
N TYR A 97 35.16 9.93 -9.03
CA TYR A 97 34.78 10.24 -10.42
C TYR A 97 35.79 11.13 -11.15
N GLY A 98 36.88 11.52 -10.48
CA GLY A 98 37.91 12.40 -11.01
C GLY A 98 37.62 13.88 -10.79
N THR A 99 38.70 14.67 -10.74
CA THR A 99 38.59 16.13 -10.70
C THR A 99 38.33 16.69 -12.10
N PRO A 100 37.47 17.71 -12.26
CA PRO A 100 37.32 18.41 -13.52
C PRO A 100 38.68 18.89 -14.01
N LYS A 101 39.04 18.56 -15.26
CA LYS A 101 40.25 19.07 -15.90
C LYS A 101 40.15 20.59 -15.88
N GLN A 102 41.09 21.27 -15.21
CA GLN A 102 41.18 22.72 -15.27
C GLN A 102 41.40 23.11 -16.74
N GLN A 103 40.37 23.67 -17.37
CA GLN A 103 40.52 24.27 -18.69
C GLN A 103 41.35 25.55 -18.49
N SER A 104 42.65 25.45 -18.76
CA SER A 104 43.65 26.49 -18.53
C SER A 104 43.54 27.71 -19.46
N THR A 105 42.49 27.82 -20.26
CA THR A 105 42.39 28.87 -21.30
C THR A 105 40.95 29.33 -21.55
N SER A 106 40.18 29.58 -20.50
CA SER A 106 38.85 30.14 -20.68
C SER A 106 38.70 31.39 -19.85
N ASP A 107 38.91 32.56 -20.48
CA ASP A 107 38.38 33.85 -20.02
C ASP A 107 36.84 33.87 -20.01
N LEU A 108 36.17 32.70 -19.95
CA LEU A 108 34.73 32.56 -19.92
C LEU A 108 34.33 31.95 -18.59
N PHE A 109 33.39 32.61 -17.93
CA PHE A 109 32.72 32.10 -16.73
C PHE A 109 31.22 32.03 -17.00
N THR A 110 30.53 31.10 -16.36
CA THR A 110 29.07 31.00 -16.47
C THR A 110 28.43 31.55 -15.21
N VAL A 111 27.44 32.43 -15.40
CA VAL A 111 26.60 32.92 -14.30
C VAL A 111 25.18 32.45 -14.53
N PHE A 112 24.56 31.96 -13.46
CA PHE A 112 23.13 31.74 -13.41
C PHE A 112 22.44 33.07 -13.17
N ALA A 113 21.75 33.58 -14.20
CA ALA A 113 20.94 34.78 -14.09
C ALA A 113 19.46 34.37 -14.08
N PRO A 114 18.64 34.94 -13.17
CA PRO A 114 17.20 34.68 -13.17
C PRO A 114 16.61 35.09 -14.51
N ASP A 115 15.84 34.20 -15.12
CA ASP A 115 15.09 34.53 -16.32
C ASP A 115 13.90 35.42 -15.93
N LYS A 116 13.60 36.40 -16.77
CA LYS A 116 12.43 37.27 -16.60
C LYS A 116 11.13 36.52 -16.88
N LYS A 117 11.21 35.35 -17.52
CA LYS A 117 10.07 34.48 -17.79
C LYS A 117 9.68 33.72 -16.52
N VAL A 118 8.52 34.08 -15.99
CA VAL A 118 7.81 33.32 -14.96
C VAL A 118 6.84 32.38 -15.67
N TYR A 119 6.98 31.09 -15.41
CA TYR A 119 6.08 30.08 -15.97
C TYR A 119 5.08 29.64 -14.89
N GLY A 120 3.82 29.45 -15.31
CA GLY A 120 2.75 29.07 -14.40
C GLY A 120 2.20 30.23 -13.56
N GLY A 121 1.24 29.90 -12.71
CA GLY A 121 0.44 30.86 -11.95
C GLY A 121 -0.67 31.48 -12.78
N THR A 122 -1.90 31.00 -12.62
CA THR A 122 -3.10 31.65 -13.17
C THR A 122 -3.64 32.66 -12.15
N THR A 123 -4.60 33.51 -12.53
CA THR A 123 -5.22 34.51 -11.63
C THR A 123 -5.73 33.91 -10.32
N HIS A 124 -6.19 32.65 -10.36
CA HIS A 124 -6.74 31.94 -9.20
C HIS A 124 -5.69 31.10 -8.43
N TYR A 125 -4.49 30.91 -8.98
CA TYR A 125 -3.45 30.03 -8.41
C TYR A 125 -2.05 30.67 -8.48
N SER A 126 -1.90 31.83 -7.84
CA SER A 126 -0.66 32.63 -7.86
C SER A 126 0.55 31.94 -7.20
N ALA A 127 0.31 30.95 -6.32
CA ALA A 127 1.37 30.21 -5.62
C ALA A 127 2.18 29.26 -6.52
N PHE A 128 1.68 28.91 -7.72
CA PHE A 128 2.34 27.97 -8.63
C PHE A 128 3.18 28.68 -9.71
N ARG A 129 3.86 29.76 -9.33
CA ARG A 129 4.81 30.47 -10.20
C ARG A 129 6.18 29.81 -10.07
N SER A 130 6.68 29.24 -11.15
CA SER A 130 8.05 28.74 -11.22
C SER A 130 8.96 29.83 -11.77
N GLN A 131 9.97 30.21 -10.99
CA GLN A 131 11.08 31.02 -11.47
C GLN A 131 12.08 30.11 -12.18
N SER A 132 12.50 30.48 -13.39
CA SER A 132 13.54 29.76 -14.12
C SER A 132 14.85 30.55 -14.06
N SER A 133 15.99 29.86 -14.01
CA SER A 133 17.30 30.47 -14.11
C SER A 133 17.99 29.99 -15.38
N THR A 134 18.64 30.91 -16.09
CA THR A 134 19.35 30.61 -17.33
C THR A 134 20.85 30.76 -17.12
N MET A 135 21.61 29.79 -17.61
CA MET A 135 23.07 29.84 -17.57
C MET A 135 23.57 30.66 -18.76
N LYS A 136 24.17 31.82 -18.48
CA LYS A 136 24.78 32.67 -19.51
C LYS A 136 26.29 32.56 -19.45
N LYS A 137 26.91 32.40 -20.62
CA LYS A 137 28.38 32.50 -20.77
C LYS A 137 28.76 33.98 -20.77
N GLY A 138 29.55 34.39 -19.79
CA GLY A 138 30.16 35.72 -19.70
C GLY A 138 31.65 35.66 -19.97
N ARG A 139 32.25 36.80 -20.34
CA ARG A 139 33.70 36.94 -20.52
C ARG A 139 34.30 37.64 -19.31
N LEU A 140 35.34 37.06 -18.73
CA LEU A 140 36.13 37.63 -17.64
C LEU A 140 36.88 38.85 -18.19
N THR A 141 36.32 40.04 -18.01
CA THR A 141 37.04 41.29 -18.23
C THR A 141 37.77 41.64 -16.94
N LYS A 142 39.11 41.68 -16.99
CA LYS A 142 39.93 42.27 -15.92
C LYS A 142 39.64 43.75 -15.76
#